data_AF-U4QQU6-F1
#
_entry.id   AF-U4QQU6-F1
#
_cell.length_a   1.000
_cell.length_b   1.000
_cell.length_c   1.000
_cell.angle_alpha   90.00
_cell.angle_beta   90.00
_cell.angle_gamma   90.00
#
_symmetry.space_group_name_H-M   'P 1'
#
loop_
_entity.id
_entity.type
_entity.pdbx_description
1 polymer ?
#
loop_
_entity_poly.entity_id
_entity_poly.type
_entity_poly.pdbx_seq_one_letter_code
_entity_poly.pdbx_strand_id
1 'polypeptide(L)'
;MNEQKTQHSIGICDACGESDVDLYKISLGRDFFDRPYDRLSASEDTKPQWFCGDCSREKDFQRDIRSIRLEFENLREGRSSLLSRPETARKAVERVALIEQYVKRGRKVHTLLPPREVGTLLVDLTRHFLQDTNDPDDI
;
A
#
# COMPACT_ATOMS: atom_id res chain seq x y z
N MET A 1 -1.62 -18.18 14.28
CA MET A 1 -2.90 -18.27 13.54
C MET A 1 -2.56 -18.21 12.06
N ASN A 2 -2.83 -19.28 11.33
CA ASN A 2 -2.34 -19.48 9.96
C ASN A 2 -3.23 -18.73 8.96
N GLU A 3 -2.64 -17.81 8.20
CA GLU A 3 -3.24 -17.26 6.97
C GLU A 3 -3.32 -18.36 5.92
N GLN A 4 -4.49 -18.99 5.79
CA GLN A 4 -4.75 -19.95 4.72
C GLN A 4 -5.14 -19.17 3.45
N LYS A 5 -4.16 -19.01 2.55
CA LYS A 5 -4.42 -18.65 1.15
C LYS A 5 -5.10 -19.84 0.47
N THR A 6 -6.43 -19.88 0.47
CA THR A 6 -7.18 -20.91 -0.27
C THR A 6 -7.14 -20.57 -1.76
N GLN A 7 -6.43 -21.38 -2.54
CA GLN A 7 -6.35 -21.28 -4.00
C GLN A 7 -7.65 -21.83 -4.61
N HIS A 8 -8.38 -21.01 -5.38
CA HIS A 8 -9.49 -21.47 -6.22
C HIS A 8 -9.07 -21.45 -7.69
N SER A 9 -9.37 -22.55 -8.39
CA SER A 9 -9.06 -22.73 -9.81
C SER A 9 -10.12 -22.11 -10.73
N ILE A 10 -9.63 -21.37 -11.73
CA ILE A 10 -10.30 -20.82 -12.93
C ILE A 10 -11.48 -19.89 -12.61
N GLY A 11 -11.19 -18.61 -12.42
CA GLY A 11 -12.20 -17.56 -12.36
C GLY A 11 -11.72 -16.27 -13.02
N ILE A 12 -12.59 -15.26 -13.01
CA ILE A 12 -12.29 -13.92 -13.52
C ILE A 12 -11.82 -13.05 -12.35
N CYS A 13 -10.70 -12.35 -12.50
CA CYS A 13 -10.26 -11.40 -11.49
C CYS A 13 -11.22 -10.21 -11.38
N ASP A 14 -11.70 -9.92 -10.16
CA ASP A 14 -12.66 -8.83 -9.92
C ASP A 14 -12.10 -7.42 -10.16
N ALA A 15 -10.78 -7.26 -10.31
CA ALA A 15 -10.14 -5.96 -10.58
C ALA A 15 -9.77 -5.75 -12.05
N CYS A 16 -9.12 -6.73 -12.69
CA CYS A 16 -8.62 -6.58 -14.06
C CYS A 16 -9.42 -7.36 -15.10
N GLY A 17 -10.37 -8.21 -14.70
CA GLY A 17 -11.17 -9.03 -15.62
C GLY A 17 -10.41 -10.17 -16.30
N GLU A 18 -9.16 -10.42 -15.91
CA GLU A 18 -8.35 -11.52 -16.48
C GLU A 18 -8.96 -12.87 -16.08
N SER A 19 -9.22 -13.72 -17.08
CA SER A 19 -9.72 -15.09 -16.91
C SER A 19 -8.57 -16.10 -16.88
N ASP A 20 -8.86 -17.33 -16.46
CA ASP A 20 -7.91 -18.45 -16.49
C ASP A 20 -6.64 -18.22 -15.66
N VAL A 21 -6.75 -17.41 -14.60
CA VAL A 21 -5.67 -17.11 -13.65
C VAL A 21 -5.98 -17.69 -12.26
N ASP A 22 -4.93 -17.98 -11.50
CA ASP A 22 -5.07 -18.30 -10.08
C ASP A 22 -5.64 -17.09 -9.33
N LEU A 23 -6.72 -17.34 -8.58
CA LEU A 23 -7.40 -16.33 -7.79
C LEU A 23 -7.15 -16.52 -6.30
N TYR A 24 -6.91 -15.41 -5.63
CA TYR A 24 -6.68 -15.32 -4.19
C TYR A 24 -7.80 -14.51 -3.56
N LYS A 25 -8.36 -15.04 -2.46
CA LYS A 25 -9.22 -14.27 -1.57
C LYS A 25 -8.34 -13.31 -0.78
N ILE A 26 -8.65 -12.02 -0.84
CA ILE A 26 -7.97 -11.03 0.01
C ILE A 26 -8.61 -11.11 1.40
N SER A 27 -7.81 -11.51 2.39
CA SER A 27 -8.17 -11.42 3.80
C SER A 27 -7.94 -9.99 4.30
N LEU A 28 -8.71 -9.61 5.34
CA LEU A 28 -8.42 -8.44 6.15
C LEU A 28 -7.10 -8.68 6.90
N GLY A 29 -5.98 -8.41 6.23
CA GLY A 29 -4.65 -8.50 6.80
C GLY A 29 -4.32 -7.30 7.68
N ARG A 30 -3.03 -7.04 7.88
CA ARG A 30 -2.54 -5.87 8.61
C ARG A 30 -2.05 -4.81 7.66
N ASP A 31 -2.18 -3.54 8.04
CA ASP A 31 -1.60 -2.43 7.28
C ASP A 31 -0.08 -2.35 7.46
N PHE A 32 0.55 -1.41 6.77
CA PHE A 32 1.98 -1.11 6.87
C PHE A 32 2.51 -0.97 8.32
N PHE A 33 1.66 -0.53 9.27
CA PHE A 33 2.02 -0.30 10.67
C PHE A 33 1.65 -1.49 11.57
N ASP A 34 1.38 -2.65 10.99
CA ASP A 34 0.94 -3.87 11.67
C ASP A 34 -0.43 -3.73 12.37
N ARG A 35 -1.23 -2.71 12.02
CA ARG A 35 -2.57 -2.55 12.57
C ARG A 35 -3.55 -3.47 11.84
N PRO A 36 -4.51 -4.09 12.53
CA PRO A 36 -5.60 -4.80 11.87
C PRO A 36 -6.27 -3.88 10.86
N TYR A 37 -6.34 -4.30 9.59
CA TYR A 37 -7.01 -3.50 8.57
C TYR A 37 -8.52 -3.72 8.69
N ASP A 38 -9.15 -2.98 9.59
CA ASP A 38 -10.55 -3.16 9.99
C ASP A 38 -11.56 -2.46 9.07
N ARG A 39 -11.30 -2.49 7.75
CA ARG A 39 -12.19 -1.90 6.76
C ARG A 39 -12.57 -2.93 5.72
N LEU A 40 -13.63 -3.66 6.05
CA LEU A 40 -14.59 -4.36 5.18
C LEU A 40 -14.31 -5.84 4.91
N SER A 41 -14.82 -6.66 5.82
CA SER A 41 -16.09 -7.32 5.53
C SER A 41 -16.86 -7.32 6.83
N ALA A 42 -17.99 -6.58 6.90
CA ALA A 42 -19.01 -6.94 7.87
C ALA A 42 -19.23 -8.46 7.75
N SER A 43 -19.60 -9.18 8.81
CA SER A 43 -19.90 -10.62 8.64
C SER A 43 -21.03 -10.87 7.63
N GLU A 44 -21.69 -9.80 7.15
CA GLU A 44 -22.70 -9.74 6.10
C GLU A 44 -22.16 -9.41 4.69
N ASP A 45 -20.84 -9.33 4.48
CA ASP A 45 -20.25 -9.12 3.16
C ASP A 45 -20.43 -10.39 2.32
N THR A 46 -21.62 -10.50 1.73
CA THR A 46 -22.15 -11.68 1.02
C THR A 46 -21.44 -11.94 -0.32
N LYS A 47 -20.49 -11.09 -0.72
CA LYS A 47 -19.76 -11.20 -1.98
C LYS A 47 -18.24 -11.19 -1.74
N PRO A 48 -17.62 -12.36 -1.50
CA PRO A 48 -16.17 -12.44 -1.45
C PRO A 48 -15.57 -12.01 -2.80
N GLN A 49 -14.66 -11.03 -2.79
CA GLN A 49 -13.91 -10.64 -3.96
C GLN A 49 -12.64 -11.49 -4.13
N TRP A 50 -12.31 -11.81 -5.37
CA TRP A 50 -11.22 -12.67 -5.79
C TRP A 50 -10.31 -11.95 -6.78
N PHE A 51 -9.01 -11.95 -6.48
CA PHE A 51 -8.04 -11.19 -7.25
C PHE A 51 -6.94 -12.11 -7.77
N CYS A 52 -6.45 -11.85 -8.98
CA CYS A 52 -5.22 -12.49 -9.46
C CYS A 52 -4.02 -12.02 -8.62
N GLY A 53 -2.88 -12.71 -8.73
CA GLY A 53 -1.68 -12.38 -7.94
C GLY A 53 -1.24 -10.91 -8.07
N ASP A 54 -1.31 -10.34 -9.27
CA ASP A 54 -0.92 -8.94 -9.51
C ASP A 54 -1.90 -7.95 -8.86
N CYS A 55 -3.21 -8.18 -9.00
CA CYS A 55 -4.23 -7.32 -8.39
C CYS A 55 -4.28 -7.47 -6.87
N SER A 56 -3.99 -8.65 -6.33
CA SER A 56 -3.84 -8.87 -4.89
C SER A 56 -2.67 -8.06 -4.34
N ARG A 57 -1.53 -8.05 -5.04
CA ARG A 57 -0.37 -7.24 -4.64
C ARG A 57 -0.67 -5.75 -4.75
N GLU A 58 -1.37 -5.31 -5.79
CA GLU A 58 -1.77 -3.91 -5.94
C GLU A 58 -2.74 -3.47 -4.84
N LYS A 59 -3.62 -4.36 -4.36
CA LYS A 59 -4.44 -4.12 -3.16
C LYS A 59 -3.62 -3.96 -1.89
N ASP A 60 -2.59 -4.79 -1.69
CA ASP A 60 -1.69 -4.63 -0.55
C ASP A 60 -0.96 -3.28 -0.61
N PHE A 61 -0.48 -2.87 -1.80
CA PHE A 61 0.12 -1.56 -1.99
C PHE A 61 -0.86 -0.42 -1.75
N GLN A 62 -2.10 -0.54 -2.23
CA GLN A 62 -3.14 0.45 -1.98
C GLN A 62 -3.38 0.63 -0.47
N ARG A 63 -3.39 -0.46 0.29
CA ARG A 63 -3.52 -0.41 1.76
C ARG A 63 -2.35 0.32 2.40
N ASP A 64 -1.12 0.03 2.00
CA ASP A 64 0.08 0.67 2.54
C ASP A 64 0.12 2.17 2.22
N ILE A 65 -0.17 2.54 0.97
CA ILE A 65 -0.22 3.96 0.56
C ILE A 65 -1.26 4.71 1.38
N ARG A 66 -2.43 4.12 1.61
CA ARG A 66 -3.49 4.74 2.39
C ARG A 66 -3.10 4.92 3.85
N SER A 67 -2.54 3.90 4.50
CA SER A 67 -2.15 4.00 5.91
C SER A 67 -1.01 5.00 6.10
N ILE A 68 0.00 4.99 5.22
CA ILE A 68 1.12 5.93 5.27
C ILE A 68 0.62 7.37 5.04
N ARG A 69 -0.26 7.60 4.07
CA ARG A 69 -0.85 8.92 3.83
C ARG A 69 -1.60 9.45 5.06
N LEU A 70 -2.41 8.60 5.69
CA LEU A 70 -3.15 8.98 6.91
C LEU A 70 -2.20 9.37 8.05
N GLU A 71 -1.17 8.58 8.32
CA GLU A 71 -0.19 8.90 9.37
C GLU A 71 0.60 10.17 9.03
N PHE A 72 0.85 10.44 7.74
CA PHE A 72 1.55 11.63 7.30
C PHE A 72 0.68 12.89 7.45
N GLU A 73 -0.61 12.80 7.13
CA GLU A 73 -1.60 13.86 7.40
C GLU A 73 -1.68 14.15 8.90
N ASN A 74 -1.79 13.11 9.73
CA ASN A 74 -1.77 13.26 11.20
C ASN A 74 -0.51 14.01 11.67
N LEU A 75 0.67 13.63 11.15
CA LEU A 75 1.93 14.27 11.51
C LEU A 75 1.94 15.76 11.10
N ARG A 76 1.50 16.07 9.88
CA ARG A 76 1.44 17.45 9.36
C ARG A 76 0.47 18.34 10.13
N GLU A 77 -0.60 17.76 10.67
CA GLU A 77 -1.59 18.45 11.50
C GLU A 77 -1.19 18.50 12.99
N GLY A 78 0.02 18.04 13.34
CA GLY A 78 0.53 18.05 14.71
C GLY A 78 -0.14 17.01 15.63
N ARG A 79 -0.87 16.04 15.07
CA ARG A 79 -1.46 14.93 15.82
C ARG A 79 -0.44 13.82 16.05
N SER A 80 -0.75 12.92 16.98
CA SER A 80 0.03 11.70 17.20
C SER A 80 0.11 10.88 15.91
N SER A 81 1.32 10.57 15.47
CA SER A 81 1.59 9.79 14.26
C SER A 81 2.68 8.78 14.50
N LEU A 82 2.56 7.58 13.93
CA LEU A 82 3.61 6.57 13.95
C LEU A 82 4.82 6.98 13.10
N LEU A 83 4.64 7.91 12.15
CA LEU A 83 5.74 8.48 11.36
C LEU A 83 6.57 9.52 12.13
N SER A 84 6.20 9.85 13.37
CA SER A 84 7.06 10.66 14.26
C SER A 84 8.37 9.95 14.62
N ARG A 85 8.43 8.62 14.44
CA ARG A 85 9.63 7.82 14.71
C ARG A 85 10.52 7.75 13.45
N PRO A 86 11.79 8.16 13.51
CA PRO A 86 12.67 8.26 12.32
C PRO A 86 12.81 6.93 11.55
N GLU A 87 12.92 5.81 12.24
CA GLU A 87 13.04 4.49 11.61
C GLU A 87 11.76 4.06 10.89
N THR A 88 10.60 4.46 11.41
CA THR A 88 9.30 4.19 10.80
C THR A 88 9.09 5.09 9.58
N ALA A 89 9.48 6.37 9.68
CA ALA A 89 9.48 7.31 8.58
C ALA A 89 10.36 6.85 7.41
N ARG A 90 11.61 6.43 7.68
CA ARG A 90 12.52 5.90 6.67
C ARG A 90 11.93 4.68 5.95
N LYS A 91 11.39 3.72 6.70
CA LYS A 91 10.73 2.54 6.13
C LYS A 91 9.51 2.92 5.28
N ALA A 92 8.76 3.96 5.67
CA ALA A 92 7.63 4.44 4.89
C ALA A 92 8.10 5.03 3.55
N VAL A 93 9.15 5.85 3.55
CA VAL A 93 9.76 6.37 2.30
C VAL A 93 10.22 5.22 1.39
N GLU A 94 10.97 4.26 1.94
CA GLU A 94 11.44 3.08 1.20
C GLU A 94 10.28 2.26 0.61
N ARG A 95 9.20 2.08 1.38
CA ARG A 95 8.02 1.36 0.94
C ARG A 95 7.30 2.10 -0.19
N VAL A 96 7.08 3.40 -0.06
CA VAL A 96 6.44 4.19 -1.12
C VAL A 96 7.31 4.24 -2.38
N ALA A 97 8.64 4.30 -2.25
CA ALA A 97 9.56 4.23 -3.39
C ALA A 97 9.47 2.89 -4.13
N LEU A 98 9.38 1.77 -3.40
CA LEU A 98 9.18 0.44 -4.00
C LEU A 98 7.85 0.36 -4.75
N ILE A 99 6.77 0.87 -4.15
CA ILE A 99 5.44 0.88 -4.77
C ILE A 99 5.43 1.76 -6.02
N GLU A 100 6.07 2.93 -5.95
CA GLU A 100 6.19 3.84 -7.07
C GLU A 100 6.90 3.19 -8.26
N GLN A 101 8.01 2.48 -8.01
CA GLN A 101 8.73 1.75 -9.06
C GLN A 101 7.87 0.65 -9.67
N TYR A 102 7.10 -0.07 -8.86
CA TYR A 102 6.17 -1.09 -9.33
C TYR A 102 5.11 -0.49 -10.25
N VAL A 103 4.48 0.60 -9.82
CA VAL A 103 3.37 1.23 -10.54
C VAL A 103 3.85 1.99 -11.79
N LYS A 104 5.08 2.51 -11.81
CA LYS A 104 5.69 3.12 -13.01
C LYS A 104 6.16 2.10 -14.05
N ARG A 105 6.67 0.94 -13.60
CA ARG A 105 7.21 -0.11 -14.47
C ARG A 105 6.17 -1.18 -14.84
N GLY A 106 4.95 -1.08 -14.31
CA GLY A 106 3.88 -2.01 -14.60
C GLY A 106 3.50 -2.01 -16.08
N ARG A 107 3.45 -3.20 -16.68
CA ARG A 107 3.08 -3.39 -18.10
C ARG A 107 1.56 -3.37 -18.34
N LYS A 108 0.75 -3.26 -17.28
CA LYS A 108 -0.72 -3.28 -17.31
C LYS A 108 -1.26 -1.99 -16.69
N VAL A 109 -2.48 -1.61 -17.08
CA VAL A 109 -3.19 -0.47 -16.48
C VAL A 109 -3.43 -0.74 -15.01
N HIS A 110 -2.84 0.06 -14.13
CA HIS A 110 -3.10 0.02 -12.70
C HIS A 110 -4.49 0.62 -12.42
N THR A 111 -5.45 -0.25 -12.11
CA THR A 111 -6.84 0.14 -11.86
C THR A 111 -7.11 0.49 -10.40
N LEU A 112 -6.25 0.05 -9.46
CA LEU A 112 -6.48 0.19 -8.03
C LEU A 112 -5.58 1.25 -7.40
N LEU A 113 -4.40 1.49 -7.98
CA LEU A 113 -3.42 2.41 -7.43
C LEU A 113 -2.89 3.38 -8.49
N PRO A 114 -3.38 4.64 -8.54
CA PRO A 114 -2.98 5.59 -9.56
C PRO A 114 -1.51 6.03 -9.40
N PRO A 115 -0.66 5.90 -10.45
CA PRO A 115 0.77 6.23 -10.39
C PRO A 115 1.08 7.64 -9.87
N ARG A 116 0.26 8.61 -10.29
CA ARG A 116 0.44 10.02 -9.93
C ARG A 116 0.33 10.24 -8.42
N GLU A 117 -0.64 9.58 -7.77
CA GLU A 117 -0.86 9.73 -6.33
C GLU A 117 0.26 9.14 -5.50
N VAL A 118 0.83 8.02 -5.94
CA VAL A 118 1.99 7.39 -5.30
C VAL A 118 3.21 8.29 -5.44
N GLY A 119 3.45 8.83 -6.65
CA GLY A 119 4.56 9.74 -6.92
C GLY A 119 4.50 11.02 -6.08
N THR A 120 3.33 11.65 -5.95
CA THR A 120 3.15 12.84 -5.09
C THR A 120 3.47 12.52 -3.64
N LEU A 121 2.95 11.40 -3.11
CA LEU A 121 3.22 10.99 -1.73
C LEU A 121 4.72 10.74 -1.50
N LEU A 122 5.42 10.11 -2.45
CA LEU A 122 6.86 9.87 -2.35
C LEU A 122 7.66 11.17 -2.23
N VAL A 123 7.33 12.14 -3.08
CA VAL A 123 7.98 13.46 -3.08
C VAL A 123 7.76 14.16 -1.74
N ASP A 124 6.53 14.16 -1.23
CA ASP A 124 6.21 14.83 0.02
C ASP A 124 6.88 14.18 1.24
N LEU A 125 6.91 12.84 1.30
CA LEU A 125 7.61 12.12 2.36
C LEU A 125 9.13 12.35 2.30
N THR A 126 9.72 12.30 1.10
CA THR A 126 11.15 12.55 0.90
C THR A 126 11.52 13.96 1.31
N ARG A 127 10.70 14.94 0.92
CA ARG A 127 10.88 16.35 1.33
C ARG A 127 10.86 16.49 2.85
N HIS A 128 9.92 15.82 3.50
CA HIS A 128 9.73 15.98 4.94
C HIS A 128 10.76 15.24 5.79
N PHE A 129 11.22 14.06 5.37
CA PHE A 129 12.07 13.20 6.20
C PHE A 129 13.54 13.11 5.78
N LEU A 130 13.88 13.49 4.55
CA LEU A 130 15.22 13.26 3.98
C LEU A 130 15.92 14.55 3.54
N GLN A 131 15.41 15.75 3.89
CA GLN A 131 16.02 17.02 3.49
C GLN A 131 17.16 17.53 4.37
N ASP A 132 17.52 16.83 5.45
CA ASP A 132 18.56 17.27 6.40
C ASP A 132 19.96 16.64 6.17
N THR A 133 20.35 16.31 4.93
CA THR A 133 21.73 15.80 4.66
C THR A 133 22.61 16.71 3.80
N ASN A 134 22.24 17.97 3.61
CA ASN A 134 23.15 18.97 3.03
C ASN A 134 23.21 20.18 3.95
N ASP A 135 23.97 20.07 5.04
CA ASP A 135 24.54 21.22 5.71
C ASP A 135 25.88 21.51 5.02
N PRO A 136 26.03 22.60 4.23
CA PRO A 136 27.26 22.91 3.53
C PRO A 136 28.35 23.55 4.43
N ASP A 137 28.16 23.64 5.74
CA ASP A 137 29.07 24.30 6.69
C ASP A 137 29.90 23.31 7.55
N ASP A 138 30.49 22.29 6.91
CA ASP A 138 31.45 21.38 7.56
C ASP A 138 32.75 21.27 6.73
N ILE A 139 33.36 22.43 6.39
CA ILE A 139 34.79 22.58 6.01
C ILE A 139 35.32 23.94 6.49
#